data_AF-A0AAD8Y3W5-F1
#
_entry.id   AF-A0AAD8Y3W5-F1
#
_cell.length_a   1.000
_cell.length_b   1.000
_cell.length_c   1.000
_cell.angle_alpha   90.00
_cell.angle_beta   90.00
_cell.angle_gamma   90.00
#
_symmetry.space_group_name_H-M   'P 1'
#
loop_
_entity.id
_entity.type
_entity.pdbx_description
1 polymer ?
#
loop_
_entity_poly.entity_id
_entity_poly.type
_entity_poly.pdbx_seq_one_letter_code
_entity_poly.pdbx_strand_id
1 'polypeptide(L)'
;MQQVHQEEEEEVVEQQEPKPLTKAKRNKLQAIDLISLVHSVQLDDDEDEIYDSCPVVAEKITRFLKMDGVNKKIFLEHAIDQKDGYVQLKAFVDGSNQAECANKTYGKAYIFFERLRLLEGREKSEERLRNEALYPYGISTNKPDAQIVSHNLLHKGADRCEGSDEMDEEDSDSDSETDLRCYDHFA
;
A
#
# COMPACT_ATOMS: atom_id res chain seq x y z
N MET A 1 -40.65 -37.21 -53.58
CA MET A 1 -39.70 -36.25 -52.98
C MET A 1 -40.45 -35.46 -51.94
N GLN A 2 -40.26 -35.77 -50.65
CA GLN A 2 -40.83 -35.02 -49.53
C GLN A 2 -39.75 -34.05 -49.06
N GLN A 3 -40.03 -32.76 -49.11
CA GLN A 3 -39.21 -31.73 -48.47
C GLN A 3 -39.82 -31.44 -47.10
N VAL A 4 -39.07 -31.79 -46.07
CA VAL A 4 -39.31 -31.43 -44.67
C VAL A 4 -38.88 -29.97 -44.49
N HIS A 5 -39.86 -29.09 -44.25
CA HIS A 5 -39.60 -27.76 -43.69
C HIS A 5 -39.34 -27.94 -42.20
N GLN A 6 -38.15 -27.55 -41.75
CA GLN A 6 -37.82 -27.38 -40.34
C GLN A 6 -38.09 -25.91 -40.03
N GLU A 7 -39.05 -25.66 -39.15
CA GLU A 7 -39.32 -24.34 -38.58
C GLU A 7 -38.34 -24.16 -37.41
N GLU A 8 -37.45 -23.17 -37.53
CA GLU A 8 -36.58 -22.73 -36.45
C GLU A 8 -37.42 -21.92 -35.45
N GLU A 9 -37.50 -22.40 -34.22
CA GLU A 9 -38.15 -21.71 -33.10
C GLU A 9 -37.32 -20.47 -32.74
N GLU A 10 -37.80 -19.27 -33.13
CA GLU A 10 -37.30 -18.00 -32.59
C GLU A 10 -37.67 -17.91 -31.09
N GLU A 11 -36.68 -18.16 -30.23
CA GLU A 11 -36.76 -17.90 -28.80
C GLU A 11 -36.87 -16.39 -28.55
N VAL A 12 -38.08 -15.94 -28.21
CA VAL A 12 -38.36 -14.56 -27.81
C VAL A 12 -37.70 -14.30 -26.44
N VAL A 13 -36.53 -13.68 -26.46
CA VAL A 13 -35.85 -13.18 -25.24
C VAL A 13 -36.67 -12.03 -24.67
N GLU A 14 -37.48 -12.33 -23.65
CA GLU A 14 -38.27 -11.39 -22.87
C GLU A 14 -37.34 -10.35 -22.20
N GLN A 15 -37.34 -9.13 -22.76
CA GLN A 15 -36.61 -7.99 -22.22
C GLN A 15 -37.28 -7.52 -20.92
N GLN A 16 -36.86 -8.08 -19.78
CA GLN A 16 -37.21 -7.51 -18.48
C GLN A 16 -36.47 -6.17 -18.30
N GLU A 17 -37.23 -5.08 -18.17
CA GLU A 17 -36.69 -3.75 -17.90
C GLU A 17 -35.84 -3.76 -16.60
N PRO A 18 -34.59 -3.29 -16.63
CA PRO A 18 -33.71 -3.35 -15.47
C PRO A 18 -34.23 -2.42 -14.36
N LYS A 19 -34.59 -3.00 -13.20
CA LYS A 19 -34.97 -2.25 -12.00
C LYS A 19 -33.93 -1.16 -11.67
N PRO A 20 -34.34 0.07 -11.30
CA PRO A 20 -33.42 1.18 -11.07
C PRO A 20 -32.44 0.84 -9.94
N LEU A 21 -31.15 0.77 -10.29
CA LEU A 21 -30.09 0.46 -9.34
C LEU A 21 -29.97 1.57 -8.29
N THR A 22 -29.70 1.20 -7.03
CA THR A 22 -29.39 2.17 -5.96
C THR A 22 -28.04 2.84 -6.20
N LYS A 23 -27.83 4.08 -5.71
CA LYS A 23 -26.57 4.83 -5.88
C LYS A 23 -25.34 4.03 -5.44
N ALA A 24 -25.41 3.34 -4.29
CA ALA A 24 -24.33 2.49 -3.80
C ALA A 24 -24.00 1.32 -4.75
N LYS A 25 -25.02 0.70 -5.35
CA LYS A 25 -24.82 -0.36 -6.36
C LYS A 25 -24.18 0.18 -7.64
N ARG A 26 -24.57 1.38 -8.09
CA ARG A 26 -23.96 2.03 -9.28
C ARG A 26 -22.50 2.35 -9.05
N ASN A 27 -22.16 3.00 -7.94
CA ASN A 27 -20.78 3.33 -7.61
C ASN A 27 -19.91 2.06 -7.50
N LYS A 28 -20.45 0.98 -6.92
CA LYS A 28 -19.76 -0.32 -6.87
C LYS A 28 -19.50 -0.89 -8.26
N LEU A 29 -20.49 -0.85 -9.16
CA LEU A 29 -20.29 -1.31 -10.55
C LEU A 29 -19.23 -0.47 -11.25
N GLN A 30 -19.30 0.86 -11.14
CA GLN A 30 -18.28 1.76 -11.71
C GLN A 30 -16.88 1.48 -11.16
N ALA A 31 -16.75 1.16 -9.88
CA ALA A 31 -15.48 0.78 -9.28
C ALA A 31 -14.95 -0.55 -9.84
N ILE A 32 -15.82 -1.55 -10.05
CA ILE A 32 -15.45 -2.82 -10.66
C ILE A 32 -15.05 -2.63 -12.13
N ASP A 33 -15.78 -1.79 -12.87
CA ASP A 33 -15.48 -1.48 -14.27
C ASP A 33 -14.11 -0.80 -14.40
N LEU A 34 -13.81 0.15 -13.50
CA LEU A 34 -12.49 0.77 -13.43
C LEU A 34 -11.39 -0.28 -13.15
N ILE A 35 -11.60 -1.16 -12.16
CA ILE A 35 -10.63 -2.21 -11.83
C ILE A 35 -10.41 -3.14 -13.04
N SER A 36 -11.48 -3.50 -13.75
CA SER A 36 -11.40 -4.31 -14.98
C SER A 36 -10.55 -3.60 -16.05
N LEU A 37 -10.76 -2.30 -16.23
CA LEU A 37 -9.99 -1.49 -17.16
C LEU A 37 -8.50 -1.43 -16.76
N VAL A 38 -8.19 -1.28 -15.46
CA VAL A 38 -6.81 -1.35 -14.95
C VAL A 38 -6.18 -2.70 -15.28
N HIS A 39 -6.90 -3.82 -15.12
CA HIS A 39 -6.36 -5.14 -15.46
C HIS A 39 -6.09 -5.35 -16.95
N SER A 40 -6.78 -4.62 -17.83
CA SER A 40 -6.57 -4.69 -19.28
C SER A 40 -5.26 -4.03 -19.75
N VAL A 41 -4.66 -3.17 -18.91
CA VAL A 41 -3.36 -2.56 -19.18
C VAL A 41 -2.26 -3.61 -19.04
N GLN A 42 -1.45 -3.75 -20.08
CA GLN A 42 -0.26 -4.60 -20.08
C GLN A 42 0.92 -3.80 -19.51
N LEU A 43 1.70 -4.46 -18.66
CA LEU A 43 2.98 -3.96 -18.18
C LEU A 43 4.08 -4.48 -19.12
N ASP A 44 5.09 -3.66 -19.37
CA ASP A 44 6.31 -4.12 -20.03
C ASP A 44 7.13 -4.99 -19.07
N ASP A 45 8.09 -5.78 -19.58
CA ASP A 45 8.87 -6.75 -18.79
C ASP A 45 9.59 -6.11 -17.59
N ASP A 46 9.99 -4.83 -17.68
CA ASP A 46 10.69 -4.06 -16.64
C ASP A 46 9.74 -3.36 -15.64
N GLU A 47 8.42 -3.48 -15.80
CA GLU A 47 7.42 -2.85 -14.91
C GLU A 47 6.85 -3.83 -13.87
N ASP A 48 7.23 -5.10 -13.95
CA ASP A 48 6.90 -6.13 -12.95
C ASP A 48 7.80 -6.03 -11.70
N GLU A 49 8.96 -5.37 -11.78
CA GLU A 49 9.78 -5.10 -10.62
C GLU A 49 9.20 -4.02 -9.71
N ILE A 50 9.34 -4.24 -8.40
CA ILE A 50 8.77 -3.37 -7.37
C ILE A 50 9.82 -2.35 -6.96
N TYR A 51 9.53 -1.06 -7.11
CA TYR A 51 10.44 0.00 -6.66
C TYR A 51 9.77 1.03 -5.76
N ASP A 52 8.46 1.00 -5.58
CA ASP A 52 7.83 1.82 -4.54
C ASP A 52 8.04 1.17 -3.18
N SER A 53 8.29 1.96 -2.14
CA SER A 53 8.42 1.44 -0.79
C SER A 53 7.07 0.96 -0.20
N CYS A 54 7.13 0.05 0.76
CA CYS A 54 5.97 -0.43 1.53
C CYS A 54 5.01 0.68 2.02
N PRO A 55 5.48 1.77 2.67
CA PRO A 55 4.59 2.86 3.12
C PRO A 55 3.92 3.59 1.95
N VAL A 56 4.62 3.80 0.83
CA VAL A 56 4.04 4.46 -0.37
C VAL A 56 2.90 3.62 -0.94
N VAL A 57 3.08 2.29 -1.05
CA VAL A 57 2.01 1.41 -1.51
C VAL A 57 0.83 1.39 -0.52
N ALA A 58 1.08 1.41 0.79
CA ALA A 58 0.03 1.50 1.80
C ALA A 58 -0.78 2.80 1.69
N GLU A 59 -0.13 3.93 1.38
CA GLU A 59 -0.79 5.19 1.12
C GLU A 59 -1.66 5.13 -0.14
N LYS A 60 -1.14 4.56 -1.24
CA LYS A 60 -1.90 4.34 -2.49
C LYS A 60 -3.16 3.50 -2.25
N ILE A 61 -3.05 2.41 -1.50
CA ILE A 61 -4.22 1.59 -1.08
C ILE A 61 -5.21 2.43 -0.29
N THR A 62 -4.73 3.17 0.71
CA THR A 62 -5.59 4.00 1.56
C THR A 62 -6.35 5.04 0.75
N ARG A 63 -5.69 5.67 -0.23
CA ARG A 63 -6.33 6.62 -1.15
C ARG A 63 -7.36 5.94 -2.04
N PHE A 64 -7.03 4.77 -2.60
CA PHE A 64 -7.95 4.01 -3.44
C PHE A 64 -9.21 3.55 -2.69
N LEU A 65 -9.06 3.13 -1.43
CA LEU A 65 -10.20 2.74 -0.57
C LEU A 65 -11.13 3.91 -0.21
N LYS A 66 -10.70 5.17 -0.38
CA LYS A 66 -11.56 6.36 -0.21
C LYS A 66 -12.43 6.65 -1.45
N MET A 67 -12.21 5.96 -2.56
CA MET A 67 -13.04 6.12 -3.76
C MET A 67 -14.44 5.55 -3.54
N ASP A 68 -15.44 6.27 -4.02
CA ASP A 68 -16.84 5.85 -3.93
C ASP A 68 -17.05 4.47 -4.58
N GLY A 69 -17.65 3.53 -3.83
CA GLY A 69 -17.95 2.18 -4.33
C GLY A 69 -16.81 1.17 -4.16
N VAL A 70 -15.61 1.61 -3.79
CA VAL A 70 -14.50 0.73 -3.42
C VAL A 70 -14.60 0.40 -1.93
N ASN A 71 -14.42 -0.87 -1.59
CA ASN A 71 -14.19 -1.30 -0.21
C ASN A 71 -13.08 -2.34 -0.17
N LYS A 72 -12.61 -2.71 1.03
CA LYS A 72 -11.51 -3.68 1.21
C LYS A 72 -11.77 -5.00 0.50
N LYS A 73 -13.00 -5.51 0.52
CA LYS A 73 -13.38 -6.75 -0.15
C LYS A 73 -13.25 -6.61 -1.67
N ILE A 74 -13.75 -5.51 -2.24
CA ILE A 74 -13.67 -5.25 -3.68
C ILE A 74 -12.23 -5.10 -4.14
N PHE A 75 -11.41 -4.36 -3.39
CA PHE A 75 -9.99 -4.25 -3.69
C PHE A 75 -9.31 -5.63 -3.64
N LEU A 76 -9.52 -6.41 -2.58
CA LEU A 76 -8.93 -7.75 -2.45
C LEU A 76 -9.35 -8.71 -3.57
N GLU A 77 -10.65 -8.82 -3.83
CA GLU A 77 -11.19 -9.81 -4.76
C GLU A 77 -10.98 -9.41 -6.22
N HIS A 78 -11.18 -8.13 -6.54
CA HIS A 78 -11.16 -7.68 -7.93
C HIS A 78 -9.85 -7.03 -8.34
N ALA A 79 -9.17 -6.26 -7.48
CA ALA A 79 -7.98 -5.50 -7.88
C ALA A 79 -6.69 -6.31 -7.75
N ILE A 80 -6.59 -7.21 -6.77
CA ILE A 80 -5.37 -7.98 -6.50
C ILE A 80 -5.58 -9.51 -6.43
N ASP A 81 -6.78 -10.00 -6.72
CA ASP A 81 -7.13 -11.43 -6.70
C ASP A 81 -6.57 -12.17 -5.45
N GLN A 82 -6.95 -11.70 -4.26
CA GLN A 82 -6.53 -12.23 -2.97
C GLN A 82 -7.71 -12.35 -2.01
N LYS A 83 -8.49 -13.43 -2.14
CA LYS A 83 -9.75 -13.65 -1.40
C LYS A 83 -9.57 -13.69 0.12
N ASP A 84 -8.52 -14.33 0.62
CA ASP A 84 -8.27 -14.51 2.06
C ASP A 84 -7.33 -13.45 2.66
N GLY A 85 -7.22 -12.28 2.01
CA GLY A 85 -6.24 -11.24 2.31
C GLY A 85 -6.62 -10.19 3.35
N TYR A 86 -7.79 -10.29 3.99
CA TYR A 86 -8.36 -9.18 4.75
C TYR A 86 -7.51 -8.76 5.95
N VAL A 87 -7.00 -9.74 6.72
CA VAL A 87 -6.18 -9.48 7.92
C VAL A 87 -4.84 -8.87 7.51
N GLN A 88 -4.21 -9.39 6.45
CA GLN A 88 -2.93 -8.90 5.95
C GLN A 88 -3.07 -7.48 5.38
N LEU A 89 -4.14 -7.21 4.61
CA LEU A 89 -4.43 -5.87 4.10
C LEU A 89 -4.66 -4.88 5.24
N LYS A 90 -5.45 -5.26 6.25
CA LYS A 90 -5.70 -4.39 7.41
C LYS A 90 -4.38 -4.06 8.13
N ALA A 91 -3.56 -5.06 8.44
CA ALA A 91 -2.29 -4.83 9.11
C ALA A 91 -1.28 -4.03 8.25
N PHE A 92 -1.30 -4.24 6.93
CA PHE A 92 -0.47 -3.50 5.98
C PHE A 92 -0.82 -2.01 5.94
N VAL A 93 -2.11 -1.70 5.81
CA VAL A 93 -2.61 -0.32 5.79
C VAL A 93 -2.46 0.36 7.15
N ASP A 94 -2.66 -0.37 8.25
CA ASP A 94 -2.54 0.16 9.62
C ASP A 94 -1.06 0.37 10.05
N GLY A 95 -0.09 -0.03 9.23
CA GLY A 95 1.34 0.16 9.50
C GLY A 95 1.99 -0.88 10.42
N SER A 96 1.21 -1.78 11.02
CA SER A 96 1.68 -2.73 12.03
C SER A 96 2.53 -3.88 11.48
N ASN A 97 2.47 -4.14 10.17
CA ASN A 97 3.25 -5.16 9.47
C ASN A 97 3.96 -4.60 8.22
N GLN A 98 4.53 -3.40 8.32
CA GLN A 98 5.35 -2.82 7.23
C GLN A 98 6.76 -3.43 7.16
N ALA A 99 7.15 -4.24 8.14
CA ALA A 99 8.50 -4.78 8.29
C ALA A 99 8.86 -5.91 7.31
N GLU A 100 7.97 -6.34 6.41
CA GLU A 100 8.21 -7.54 5.63
C GLU A 100 7.91 -7.33 4.14
N CYS A 101 8.99 -7.30 3.36
CA CYS A 101 9.07 -7.67 1.95
C CYS A 101 8.20 -8.90 1.57
N ALA A 102 7.87 -9.75 2.55
CA ALA A 102 7.12 -10.99 2.37
C ALA A 102 5.58 -10.87 2.33
N ASN A 103 5.01 -9.67 2.42
CA ASN A 103 3.56 -9.52 2.34
C ASN A 103 3.09 -9.69 0.87
N LYS A 104 2.37 -10.78 0.58
CA LYS A 104 1.80 -11.04 -0.76
C LYS A 104 0.91 -9.89 -1.28
N THR A 105 0.27 -9.17 -0.37
CA THR A 105 -0.57 -8.01 -0.71
C THR A 105 0.24 -6.85 -1.28
N TYR A 106 1.48 -6.68 -0.84
CA TYR A 106 2.34 -5.58 -1.26
C TYR A 106 2.69 -5.65 -2.76
N GLY A 107 3.27 -6.76 -3.22
CA GLY A 107 3.67 -6.90 -4.62
C GLY A 107 2.48 -6.84 -5.58
N LYS A 108 1.38 -7.51 -5.24
CA LYS A 108 0.17 -7.46 -6.07
C LYS A 108 -0.47 -6.07 -6.12
N ALA A 109 -0.50 -5.35 -4.99
CA ALA A 109 -1.02 -3.99 -4.95
C ALA A 109 -0.14 -3.03 -5.75
N TYR A 110 1.19 -3.18 -5.68
CA TYR A 110 2.12 -2.40 -6.49
C TYR A 110 1.81 -2.55 -7.99
N ILE A 111 1.74 -3.79 -8.50
CA ILE A 111 1.41 -4.08 -9.91
C ILE A 111 0.08 -3.45 -10.32
N PHE A 112 -0.94 -3.52 -9.47
CA PHE A 112 -2.24 -2.89 -9.73
C PHE A 112 -2.11 -1.37 -9.87
N PHE A 113 -1.38 -0.70 -8.99
CA PHE A 113 -1.20 0.75 -9.05
C PHE A 113 -0.31 1.19 -10.21
N GLU A 114 0.59 0.33 -10.67
CA GLU A 114 1.42 0.61 -11.85
C GLU A 114 0.57 0.60 -13.12
N ARG A 115 -0.31 -0.40 -13.27
CA ARG A 115 -1.31 -0.41 -14.32
C ARG A 115 -2.25 0.79 -14.26
N LEU A 116 -2.66 1.19 -13.05
CA LEU A 116 -3.49 2.39 -12.86
C LEU A 116 -2.75 3.67 -13.27
N ARG A 117 -1.45 3.79 -12.97
CA ARG A 117 -0.60 4.92 -13.39
C ARG A 117 -0.58 5.05 -14.91
N LEU A 118 -0.33 3.93 -15.61
CA LEU A 118 -0.31 3.88 -17.06
C LEU A 118 -1.69 4.19 -17.67
N LEU A 119 -2.76 3.66 -17.08
CA LEU A 119 -4.13 3.96 -17.51
C LEU A 119 -4.46 5.45 -17.40
N GLU A 120 -4.03 6.10 -16.32
CA GLU A 120 -4.23 7.53 -16.07
C GLU A 120 -3.23 8.41 -16.84
N GLY A 121 -2.23 7.84 -17.50
CA GLY A 121 -1.17 8.57 -18.21
C GLY A 121 -0.28 9.40 -17.28
N ARG A 122 -0.10 8.97 -16.02
CA ARG A 122 0.72 9.70 -15.05
C ARG A 122 2.20 9.37 -15.20
N GLU A 123 3.05 10.35 -14.98
CA GLU A 123 4.50 10.18 -14.92
C GLU A 123 4.93 9.40 -13.66
N LYS A 124 6.12 8.80 -13.71
CA LYS A 124 6.75 8.15 -12.56
C LYS A 124 7.08 9.20 -11.49
N SER A 125 6.99 8.83 -10.21
CA SER A 125 7.38 9.75 -9.12
C SER A 125 8.90 9.91 -9.04
N GLU A 126 9.37 10.99 -8.43
CA GLU A 126 10.81 11.20 -8.19
C GLU A 126 11.42 10.07 -7.33
N GLU A 127 10.68 9.61 -6.31
CA GLU A 127 11.09 8.46 -5.49
C GLU A 127 11.23 7.19 -6.33
N ARG A 128 10.30 6.96 -7.27
CA ARG A 128 10.36 5.84 -8.19
C ARG A 128 11.62 5.88 -9.06
N LEU A 129 11.87 7.02 -9.71
CA LEU A 129 13.06 7.21 -10.56
C LEU A 129 14.36 7.04 -9.77
N ARG A 130 14.39 7.53 -8.52
CA ARG A 130 15.53 7.33 -7.62
C ARG A 130 15.72 5.86 -7.27
N ASN A 131 14.65 5.13 -6.98
CA ASN A 131 14.72 3.72 -6.62
C ASN A 131 15.12 2.85 -7.82
N GLU A 132 14.67 3.17 -9.03
CA GLU A 132 15.14 2.54 -10.27
C GLU A 132 16.65 2.71 -10.46
N ALA A 133 17.20 3.89 -10.14
CA ALA A 133 18.64 4.13 -10.21
C ALA A 133 19.45 3.39 -9.13
N LEU A 134 18.88 3.18 -7.94
CA LEU A 134 19.54 2.50 -6.82
C LEU A 134 19.41 0.97 -6.88
N TYR A 135 18.27 0.47 -7.35
CA TYR A 135 17.90 -0.94 -7.34
C TYR A 135 17.46 -1.36 -8.75
N PRO A 136 18.39 -1.57 -9.70
CA PRO A 136 18.02 -1.83 -11.10
C PRO A 136 17.14 -3.06 -11.30
N TYR A 137 17.16 -4.02 -10.37
CA TYR A 137 16.33 -5.24 -10.37
C TYR A 137 15.17 -5.20 -9.36
N GLY A 138 14.77 -4.01 -8.92
CA GLY A 138 13.73 -3.80 -7.92
C GLY A 138 14.12 -4.15 -6.48
N ILE A 139 13.17 -3.93 -5.58
CA ILE A 139 13.24 -4.24 -4.15
C ILE A 139 12.90 -5.72 -3.97
N SER A 140 13.83 -6.49 -3.37
CA SER A 140 13.61 -7.91 -3.10
C SER A 140 12.43 -8.14 -2.15
N THR A 141 11.40 -8.87 -2.60
CA THR A 141 10.24 -9.28 -1.79
C THR A 141 10.41 -10.63 -1.09
N ASN A 142 11.51 -11.34 -1.33
CA ASN A 142 11.74 -12.63 -0.69
C ASN A 142 12.11 -12.42 0.79
N LYS A 143 11.60 -13.28 1.67
CA LYS A 143 12.18 -13.42 3.02
C LYS A 143 13.64 -13.81 2.79
N PRO A 144 14.63 -13.15 3.43
CA PRO A 144 15.97 -13.69 3.40
C PRO A 144 15.87 -15.10 3.97
N ASP A 145 16.24 -16.11 3.17
CA ASP A 145 16.43 -17.45 3.70
C ASP A 145 17.37 -17.29 4.91
N ALA A 146 16.97 -17.84 6.05
CA ALA A 146 17.72 -17.76 7.31
C ALA A 146 19.11 -18.45 7.24
N GLN A 147 19.63 -18.70 6.04
CA GLN A 147 20.82 -19.48 5.75
C GLN A 147 21.94 -18.71 5.04
N ILE A 148 21.81 -17.40 4.83
CA ILE A 148 22.91 -16.55 4.35
C ILE A 148 23.15 -15.41 5.35
N VAL A 149 23.58 -15.77 6.56
CA VAL A 149 24.23 -14.85 7.50
C VAL A 149 25.72 -15.22 7.56
N SER A 150 26.40 -15.21 6.43
CA SER A 150 27.84 -15.51 6.39
C SER A 150 28.53 -15.09 5.09
N HIS A 151 28.18 -13.94 4.51
CA HIS A 151 29.14 -13.21 3.69
C HIS A 151 28.70 -11.76 3.49
N ASN A 152 29.63 -10.83 3.70
CA ASN A 152 29.51 -9.38 3.48
C ASN A 152 29.12 -8.51 4.70
N LEU A 153 29.73 -8.77 5.86
CA LEU A 153 30.10 -7.70 6.79
C LEU A 153 31.61 -7.43 6.70
N LEU A 154 32.01 -6.81 5.60
CA LEU A 154 33.29 -6.12 5.50
C LEU A 154 33.11 -4.95 4.54
N HIS A 155 32.63 -3.82 5.07
CA HIS A 155 33.42 -2.59 5.18
C HIS A 155 32.52 -1.38 5.50
N LYS A 156 32.87 -0.70 6.61
CA LYS A 156 32.66 0.73 6.93
C LYS A 156 31.24 1.10 7.35
N GLY A 157 31.00 1.80 8.45
CA GLY A 157 31.86 2.41 9.46
C GLY A 157 30.97 2.80 10.62
N ALA A 158 31.49 2.64 11.84
CA ALA A 158 30.80 3.03 13.05
C ALA A 158 30.78 4.56 13.14
N ASP A 159 29.69 5.20 12.73
CA ASP A 159 29.32 6.52 13.24
C ASP A 159 28.80 6.33 14.66
N ARG A 160 29.76 6.24 15.58
CA ARG A 160 29.52 6.38 17.01
C ARG A 160 29.17 7.85 17.24
N CYS A 161 27.89 8.14 17.43
CA CYS A 161 27.47 9.42 17.99
C CYS A 161 28.12 9.57 19.38
N GLU A 162 29.22 10.31 19.45
CA GLU A 162 29.72 10.90 20.69
C GLU A 162 28.73 12.01 21.07
N GLY A 163 27.77 11.63 21.90
CA GLY A 163 26.82 12.53 22.53
C GLY A 163 27.10 12.62 24.01
N SER A 164 27.78 13.71 24.39
CA SER A 164 27.59 14.51 25.59
C SER A 164 27.59 13.82 26.97
N ASP A 165 28.72 14.00 27.66
CA ASP A 165 28.78 14.65 28.99
C ASP A 165 27.74 14.19 30.03
N GLU A 166 27.98 13.04 30.66
CA GLU A 166 27.59 12.80 32.05
C GLU A 166 28.63 13.47 32.96
N MET A 167 28.35 14.69 33.41
CA MET A 167 29.00 15.25 34.59
C MET A 167 28.25 14.73 35.81
N ASP A 168 28.88 13.82 36.54
CA ASP A 168 28.43 13.39 37.86
C ASP A 168 28.36 14.61 38.80
N GLU A 169 27.17 14.81 39.37
CA GLU A 169 26.87 15.80 40.40
C GLU A 169 27.67 15.48 41.66
N GLU A 170 28.59 16.38 42.03
CA GLU A 170 29.19 16.38 43.37
C GLU A 170 28.21 16.99 44.37
N ASP A 171 27.63 16.14 45.21
CA ASP A 171 27.05 16.50 46.50
C ASP A 171 28.13 17.17 47.36
N SER A 172 27.94 18.45 47.69
CA SER A 172 28.58 19.03 48.87
C SER A 172 27.63 19.96 49.61
N ASP A 173 27.33 19.51 50.83
CA ASP A 173 26.55 20.16 51.87
C ASP A 173 27.00 21.59 52.17
N SER A 174 26.11 22.36 52.83
CA SER A 174 26.42 23.20 54.00
C SER A 174 25.75 24.58 53.98
N ASP A 175 24.64 24.67 54.71
CA ASP A 175 24.29 25.74 55.66
C ASP A 175 24.51 27.21 55.30
N SER A 176 23.39 27.95 55.21
CA SER A 176 23.04 29.11 56.06
C SER A 176 21.93 29.89 55.34
N GLU A 177 20.69 29.84 55.85
CA GLU A 177 20.16 30.75 56.87
C GLU A 177 19.94 32.17 56.32
N THR A 178 18.79 32.73 56.69
CA THR A 178 18.28 34.09 56.41
C THR A 178 17.58 34.25 55.05
N ASP A 179 16.47 34.94 54.90
CA ASP A 179 15.45 35.47 55.80
C ASP A 179 14.39 36.09 54.86
N LEU A 180 13.14 36.16 55.32
CA LEU A 180 12.15 37.18 54.97
C LEU A 180 12.05 37.68 53.50
N ARG A 181 10.91 37.44 52.86
CA ARG A 181 9.79 38.41 52.85
C ARG A 181 8.65 37.92 51.96
N CYS A 182 7.50 37.73 52.59
CA CYS A 182 6.19 37.86 51.97
C CYS A 182 6.10 39.18 51.20
N TYR A 183 5.53 39.16 50.00
CA TYR A 183 4.66 40.25 49.54
C TYR A 183 3.62 39.70 48.56
N ASP A 184 2.40 39.57 49.09
CA ASP A 184 1.16 39.68 48.35
C ASP A 184 1.10 40.99 47.56
N HIS A 185 0.64 40.94 46.31
CA HIS A 185 -0.19 41.95 45.61
C HIS A 185 -0.13 41.67 44.10
N PHE A 186 -1.16 41.83 43.27
CA PHE A 186 -2.60 42.03 43.39
C PHE A 186 -3.07 42.11 41.92
N ALA A 187 -4.32 41.68 41.67
CA ALA A 187 -5.15 41.96 40.48
C ALA A 187 -4.72 41.40 39.12
#